data_AF-A0AAT9HNF4-F1
#
_entry.id   AF-A0AAT9HNF4-F1
#
_cell.length_a   1.000
_cell.length_b   1.000
_cell.length_c   1.000
_cell.angle_alpha   90.00
_cell.angle_beta   90.00
_cell.angle_gamma   90.00
#
_symmetry.space_group_name_H-M   'P 1'
#
loop_
_entity.id
_entity.type
_entity.pdbx_description
1 polymer ?
#
loop_
_entity_poly.entity_id
_entity_poly.type
_entity_poly.pdbx_seq_one_letter_code
_entity_poly.pdbx_strand_id
1 'polypeptide(L)'
;MLGVVGVEGVILTVTGLVLGTLSALAGVVPFTVVRTDGVMPDQFLGIWLAMVAVAAAVTLGTSLFTARRVLRAPAVRAVVQAV
;
A
#
# COMPACT_ATOMS: atom_id res chain seq x y z
N MET A 1 -18.85 10.40 -1.04
CA MET A 1 -18.24 9.14 -1.54
C MET A 1 -16.72 9.17 -1.57
N LEU A 2 -16.06 10.14 -2.23
CA LEU A 2 -14.58 10.20 -2.28
C LEU A 2 -13.89 10.21 -0.90
N GLY A 3 -14.48 10.86 0.11
CA GLY A 3 -13.95 10.84 1.48
C GLY A 3 -13.94 9.45 2.12
N VAL A 4 -15.01 8.67 1.93
CA VAL A 4 -15.11 7.29 2.45
C VAL A 4 -14.09 6.37 1.78
N VAL A 5 -14.02 6.39 0.44
CA VAL A 5 -13.04 5.57 -0.30
C VAL A 5 -11.60 5.97 0.04
N GLY A 6 -11.37 7.26 0.32
CA GLY A 6 -10.09 7.74 0.83
C GLY A 6 -9.75 7.13 2.19
N VAL A 7 -10.67 7.15 3.15
CA VAL A 7 -10.48 6.57 4.48
C VAL A 7 -10.27 5.06 4.43
N GLU A 8 -11.10 4.33 3.70
CA GLU A 8 -10.94 2.89 3.50
C GLU A 8 -9.59 2.57 2.84
N GLY A 9 -9.21 3.34 1.81
CA GLY A 9 -7.92 3.21 1.15
C GLY A 9 -6.74 3.44 2.11
N VAL A 10 -6.84 4.41 3.02
CA VAL A 10 -5.81 4.67 4.04
C VAL A 10 -5.73 3.51 5.03
N ILE A 11 -6.85 3.03 5.55
CA ILE A 11 -6.89 1.90 6.50
C ILE A 11 -6.24 0.66 5.88
N LEU A 12 -6.61 0.33 4.64
CA LEU A 12 -6.04 -0.80 3.92
C LEU A 12 -4.53 -0.61 3.66
N THR A 13 -4.11 0.58 3.26
CA THR A 13 -2.69 0.89 3.02
C THR A 13 -1.86 0.71 4.30
N VAL A 14 -2.33 1.29 5.42
CA VAL A 14 -1.64 1.18 6.71
C VAL A 14 -1.57 -0.27 7.17
N THR A 15 -2.68 -1.00 7.07
CA THR A 15 -2.73 -2.42 7.46
C THR A 15 -1.77 -3.26 6.63
N GLY A 16 -1.78 -3.08 5.30
CA GLY A 16 -0.86 -3.76 4.40
C GLY A 16 0.61 -3.41 4.67
N LEU A 17 0.90 -2.15 5.02
CA LEU A 17 2.25 -1.70 5.33
C LEU A 17 2.80 -2.30 6.63
N VAL A 18 1.96 -2.39 7.67
CA VAL A 18 2.31 -3.03 8.94
C VAL A 18 2.61 -4.51 8.72
N LEU A 19 1.70 -5.23 8.07
CA LEU A 19 1.88 -6.66 7.80
C LEU A 19 3.06 -6.92 6.85
N GLY A 20 3.24 -6.08 5.83
CA GLY A 20 4.38 -6.16 4.91
C GLY A 20 5.71 -5.88 5.59
N THR A 21 5.77 -4.93 6.51
CA THR A 21 6.98 -4.65 7.31
C THR A 21 7.31 -5.86 8.20
N LEU A 22 6.32 -6.45 8.87
CA LEU A 22 6.52 -7.66 9.67
C LEU A 22 7.02 -8.84 8.82
N SER A 23 6.45 -9.03 7.63
CA SER A 23 6.88 -10.06 6.69
C SER A 23 8.31 -9.84 6.19
N ALA A 24 8.68 -8.60 5.87
CA ALA A 24 10.03 -8.24 5.46
C ALA A 24 11.05 -8.46 6.59
N LEU A 25 10.70 -8.10 7.82
CA LEU A 25 11.53 -8.35 9.01
C LEU A 25 11.76 -9.84 9.24
N ALA A 26 10.71 -10.66 9.08
CA ALA A 26 10.81 -12.10 9.21
C ALA A 26 11.79 -12.73 8.20
N GLY A 27 11.99 -12.11 7.03
CA GLY A 27 12.99 -12.54 6.05
C GLY A 27 14.39 -11.97 6.28
N VAL A 28 14.49 -10.66 6.53
CA VAL A 28 15.79 -9.95 6.56
C VAL A 28 16.58 -10.21 7.84
N VAL A 29 15.92 -10.37 8.99
CA VAL A 29 16.58 -10.60 10.28
C VAL A 29 17.37 -11.92 10.29
N PRO A 30 16.76 -13.10 9.98
CA PRO A 30 17.54 -14.35 9.96
C PRO A 30 18.66 -14.32 8.91
N PHE A 31 18.45 -13.67 7.77
CA PHE A 31 19.49 -13.51 6.75
C PHE A 31 20.69 -12.69 7.26
N THR A 32 20.43 -11.55 7.90
CA THR A 32 21.49 -10.65 8.40
C THR A 32 22.22 -11.24 9.60
N VAL A 33 21.53 -11.97 10.48
CA VAL A 33 22.13 -12.69 11.60
C VAL A 33 23.11 -13.74 11.09
N VAL A 34 22.73 -14.55 10.10
CA VAL A 34 23.61 -15.61 9.56
C VAL A 34 24.78 -15.03 8.76
N ARG A 35 24.58 -13.91 8.06
CA ARG A 35 25.53 -13.44 7.05
C ARG A 35 26.46 -12.31 7.49
N THR A 36 26.08 -11.57 8.53
CA THR A 36 26.76 -10.32 8.94
C THR A 36 26.94 -10.20 10.46
N ASP A 37 26.54 -11.22 11.25
CA ASP A 37 26.54 -11.21 12.73
C ASP A 37 25.79 -10.03 13.38
N GLY A 38 25.00 -9.30 12.58
CA GLY A 38 24.25 -8.10 12.97
C GLY A 38 22.75 -8.27 12.70
N VAL A 39 21.92 -7.64 13.55
CA VAL A 39 20.45 -7.77 13.52
C VAL A 39 19.74 -6.80 12.56
N MET A 40 20.40 -5.75 12.09
CA MET A 40 19.79 -4.73 11.24
C MET A 40 20.75 -4.23 10.15
N PRO A 41 20.33 -4.12 8.88
CA PRO A 41 21.13 -3.52 7.82
C PRO A 41 21.37 -2.02 8.03
N ASP A 42 22.58 -1.52 7.74
CA ASP A 42 22.93 -0.08 7.82
C ASP A 42 21.97 0.84 7.04
N GLN A 43 21.52 0.41 5.86
CA GLN A 43 20.62 1.19 5.01
C GLN A 43 19.13 0.89 5.20
N PHE A 44 18.77 0.13 6.25
CA PHE A 44 17.40 -0.34 6.48
C PHE A 44 16.38 0.81 6.47
N LEU A 45 16.68 1.92 7.16
CA LEU A 45 15.74 3.02 7.32
C LEU A 45 15.43 3.74 5.99
N GLY A 46 16.46 3.95 5.15
CA GLY A 46 16.31 4.60 3.85
C GLY A 46 15.51 3.76 2.87
N ILE A 47 15.78 2.45 2.82
CA ILE A 47 15.07 1.51 1.96
C ILE A 47 13.62 1.35 2.42
N TRP A 48 13.41 1.24 3.73
CA TRP A 48 12.07 1.13 4.31
C TRP A 48 11.23 2.36 4.00
N LEU A 49 11.75 3.58 4.21
CA LEU A 49 11.04 4.82 3.87
C LEU A 49 10.69 4.91 2.38
N ALA A 50 11.62 4.53 1.49
CA ALA A 50 11.35 4.50 0.06
C ALA A 50 10.22 3.51 -0.30
N MET A 51 10.26 2.30 0.26
CA MET A 51 9.20 1.30 0.07
C MET A 51 7.84 1.80 0.58
N VAL A 52 7.81 2.36 1.79
CA VAL A 52 6.59 2.92 2.40
C VAL A 52 5.97 3.99 1.52
N ALA A 53 6.79 4.93 1.04
CA ALA A 53 6.34 6.01 0.18
C ALA A 53 5.76 5.49 -1.14
N VAL A 54 6.44 4.55 -1.80
CA VAL A 54 5.98 3.94 -3.05
C VAL A 54 4.68 3.16 -2.83
N ALA A 55 4.60 2.32 -1.80
CA ALA A 55 3.42 1.52 -1.49
C ALA A 55 2.20 2.40 -1.21
N ALA A 56 2.37 3.48 -0.45
CA ALA A 56 1.31 4.43 -0.16
C ALA A 56 0.86 5.19 -1.41
N ALA A 57 1.81 5.68 -2.21
CA ALA A 57 1.52 6.43 -3.43
C ALA A 57 0.74 5.58 -4.45
N VAL A 58 1.15 4.33 -4.67
CA VAL A 58 0.50 3.43 -5.63
C VAL A 58 -0.89 3.00 -5.14
N THR A 59 -1.01 2.61 -3.87
CA THR A 59 -2.30 2.14 -3.32
C THR A 59 -3.33 3.26 -3.31
N LEU A 60 -2.98 4.41 -2.72
CA LEU A 60 -3.91 5.54 -2.63
C LEU A 60 -4.18 6.14 -4.02
N GLY A 61 -3.15 6.26 -4.86
CA GLY A 61 -3.28 6.75 -6.23
C GLY A 61 -4.26 5.93 -7.04
N THR A 62 -4.17 4.59 -6.97
CA THR A 62 -5.06 3.67 -7.68
C THR A 62 -6.50 3.77 -7.16
N SER A 63 -6.69 3.77 -5.84
CA SER A 63 -8.02 3.86 -5.21
C SER A 63 -8.71 5.19 -5.54
N LEU A 64 -8.00 6.32 -5.40
CA LEU A 64 -8.52 7.65 -5.70
C LEU A 64 -8.80 7.84 -7.19
N PHE A 65 -7.91 7.37 -8.07
CA PHE A 65 -8.10 7.45 -9.51
C PHE A 65 -9.34 6.67 -9.95
N THR A 66 -9.50 5.44 -9.46
CA THR A 66 -10.65 4.58 -9.77
C THR A 66 -11.94 5.21 -9.28
N ALA A 67 -11.97 5.69 -8.03
CA ALA A 67 -13.14 6.38 -7.49
C ALA A 67 -13.53 7.62 -8.30
N ARG A 68 -12.54 8.44 -8.69
CA ARG A 68 -12.77 9.63 -9.54
C ARG A 68 -13.29 9.26 -10.92
N ARG A 69 -12.78 8.17 -11.53
CA ARG A 69 -13.22 7.69 -12.85
C ARG A 69 -14.66 7.20 -12.81
N VAL A 70 -15.02 6.39 -11.82
CA VAL A 70 -16.37 5.82 -11.67
C VAL A 70 -17.41 6.91 -11.39
N LEU A 71 -17.10 7.87 -10.52
CA LEU A 71 -18.01 8.99 -10.22
C LEU A 71 -18.22 9.95 -11.40
N ARG A 72 -17.33 9.94 -12.41
CA ARG A 72 -17.50 10.71 -13.65
C ARG A 72 -18.27 9.96 -14.74
N ALA A 73 -18.51 8.66 -14.60
CA ALA A 73 -19.34 7.91 -15.54
C ALA A 73 -20.83 8.21 -15.26
N PRO A 74 -21.66 8.51 -16.27
CA PRO A 74 -23.09 8.72 -16.06
C PRO A 74 -23.70 7.48 -15.40
N ALA A 75 -24.35 7.66 -14.24
CA ALA A 75 -24.93 6.56 -13.46
C ALA A 75 -25.85 5.65 -14.30
N VAL A 76 -26.50 6.21 -15.32
CA VAL A 76 -27.36 5.49 -16.26
C VAL A 76 -26.61 4.45 -17.11
N ARG A 77 -25.34 4.72 -17.49
CA ARG A 77 -24.52 3.78 -18.25
C ARG A 77 -23.98 2.66 -17.38
N ALA A 78 -23.74 2.92 -16.09
CA ALA A 78 -23.27 1.91 -15.15
C ALA A 78 -24.33 0.82 -14.89
N VAL A 79 -25.61 1.22 -14.77
CA VAL A 79 -26.72 0.27 -14.60
C VAL A 79 -27.00 -0.51 -15.89
N VAL A 80 -26.94 0.14 -17.05
CA VAL A 80 -27.15 -0.53 -18.36
C VAL A 80 -26.08 -1.58 -18.69
N GLN A 81 -24.86 -1.48 -18.16
CA GLN A 81 -23.84 -2.53 -18.32
C GLN A 81 -23.90 -3.64 -17.26
N ALA A 82 -24.69 -3.46 -16.20
CA ALA A 82 -24.83 -4.41 -15.10
C ALA A 82 -26.07 -5.32 -15.23
N VAL A 83 -26.91 -5.09 -16.25
CA VAL A 83 -28.10 -5.87 -16.60
C VAL A 83 -27.85 -6.69 -17.85
#